data_AF-A0A257W297-F1
#
_entry.id   AF-A0A257W297-F1
#
_cell.length_a   1.000
_cell.length_b   1.000
_cell.length_c   1.000
_cell.angle_alpha   90.00
_cell.angle_beta   90.00
_cell.angle_gamma   90.00
#
_symmetry.space_group_name_H-M   'P 1'
#
loop_
_entity.id
_entity.type
_entity.pdbx_description
1 polymer ?
#
loop_
_entity_poly.entity_id
_entity_poly.type
_entity_poly.pdbx_seq_one_letter_code
_entity_poly.pdbx_strand_id
1 'polypeptide(L)'
;VIQNASRIARLAAEKPTGFFAWSQNLYAEQSNWAKVKEAPSLLANLGVSLIERAVLDGLCKALGQPLHAVLRSYVLGIDLGAVREELRGMRVADVIAPQPLPHVHVRHTVGLGDPLTSADGTLDDGLPYTLEENIRAYGLRYFKIKVCGKPETDLPRLREITRIITANCTAGFHATLDGNEQFYDLASFREFYATLSADPALAPLFQNLLLIEQPLHRSQALNDDVAATLRSWTDGPGMIIDESDGSLADLSRALDLGYRGTSHKNCKGIVKGLANSALLQKRAPVIRGGPILSGEDLANVGPVSLLQDLSVMALLGVTHVERNGHHYFRGLSRHSPATQDAALTTHAGLYHRHPQGFATLQIENGTLDLQTVNAAPFGCGITLDASQFEPLNAWIKRGGMGEL
;
A
#
# COMPACT_ATOMS: atom_id res chain seq x y z
N VAL A 1 12.04 -5.41 16.89
CA VAL A 1 10.57 -5.27 16.74
C VAL A 1 9.93 -6.57 16.28
N ILE A 2 10.23 -7.06 15.07
CA ILE A 2 9.64 -8.31 14.50
C ILE A 2 9.91 -9.53 15.40
N GLN A 3 11.13 -9.69 15.92
CA GLN A 3 11.46 -10.78 16.86
C GLN A 3 10.60 -10.76 18.12
N ASN A 4 10.23 -9.57 18.63
CA ASN A 4 9.37 -9.44 19.79
C ASN A 4 7.93 -9.84 19.47
N ALA A 5 7.39 -9.36 18.35
CA ALA A 5 6.07 -9.76 17.86
C ALA A 5 5.99 -11.29 17.64
N SER A 6 7.01 -11.89 17.03
CA SER A 6 7.12 -13.34 16.86
C SER A 6 7.13 -14.09 18.19
N ARG A 7 7.87 -13.59 19.20
CA ARG A 7 7.89 -14.17 20.55
C ARG A 7 6.52 -14.10 21.22
N ILE A 8 5.87 -12.93 21.21
CA ILE A 8 4.53 -12.73 21.78
C ILE A 8 3.54 -13.69 21.12
N ALA A 9 3.54 -13.74 19.78
CA ALA A 9 2.65 -14.59 19.01
C ALA A 9 2.80 -16.08 19.34
N ARG A 10 4.04 -16.57 19.51
CA ARG A 10 4.29 -17.96 19.90
C ARG A 10 3.77 -18.26 21.30
N LEU A 11 4.05 -17.39 22.27
CA LEU A 11 3.57 -17.55 23.65
C LEU A 11 2.03 -17.55 23.71
N ALA A 12 1.38 -16.65 22.95
CA ALA A 12 -0.07 -16.60 22.86
C ALA A 12 -0.69 -17.86 22.22
N ALA A 13 0.08 -18.61 21.44
CA ALA A 13 -0.35 -19.84 20.76
C ALA A 13 0.01 -21.14 21.52
N GLU A 14 0.59 -21.07 22.72
CA GLU A 14 0.85 -22.25 23.56
C GLU A 14 -0.45 -22.93 24.05
N LYS A 15 -1.57 -22.22 23.97
CA LYS A 15 -2.91 -22.74 24.23
C LYS A 15 -3.77 -22.57 22.96
N PRO A 16 -4.69 -23.50 22.67
CA PRO A 16 -5.64 -23.32 21.57
C PRO A 16 -6.37 -21.98 21.70
N THR A 17 -6.36 -21.20 20.61
CA THR A 17 -6.97 -19.86 20.56
C THR A 17 -7.50 -19.57 19.16
N GLY A 18 -8.52 -18.74 19.06
CA GLY A 18 -9.04 -18.25 17.78
C GLY A 18 -8.16 -17.16 17.19
N PHE A 19 -8.15 -17.04 15.85
CA PHE A 19 -7.33 -16.04 15.15
C PHE A 19 -7.52 -14.63 15.69
N PHE A 20 -8.76 -14.16 15.83
CA PHE A 20 -9.02 -12.79 16.24
C PHE A 20 -8.60 -12.50 17.68
N ALA A 21 -8.92 -13.39 18.63
CA ALA A 21 -8.48 -13.24 20.02
C ALA A 21 -6.95 -13.23 20.14
N TRP A 22 -6.28 -14.08 19.37
CA TRP A 22 -4.83 -14.12 19.27
C TRP A 22 -4.25 -12.81 18.70
N SER A 23 -4.82 -12.28 17.62
CA SER A 23 -4.32 -11.07 16.97
C SER A 23 -4.52 -9.83 17.85
N GLN A 24 -5.63 -9.75 18.59
CA GLN A 24 -5.86 -8.70 19.58
C GLN A 24 -4.82 -8.73 20.71
N ASN A 25 -4.52 -9.91 21.26
CA ASN A 25 -3.49 -10.07 22.28
C ASN A 25 -2.10 -9.67 21.75
N LEU A 26 -1.73 -10.17 20.57
CA LEU A 26 -0.48 -9.80 19.90
C LEU A 26 -0.36 -8.28 19.73
N TYR A 27 -1.41 -7.62 19.24
CA TYR A 27 -1.43 -6.18 19.07
C TYR A 27 -1.27 -5.43 20.40
N ALA A 28 -2.02 -5.82 21.43
CA ALA A 28 -1.99 -5.18 22.74
C ALA A 28 -0.62 -5.28 23.40
N GLU A 29 -0.05 -6.49 23.47
CA GLU A 29 1.27 -6.74 24.05
C GLU A 29 2.39 -6.07 23.26
N GLN A 30 2.33 -6.11 21.93
CA GLN A 30 3.32 -5.44 21.09
C GLN A 30 3.23 -3.92 21.24
N SER A 31 2.03 -3.35 21.39
CA SER A 31 1.81 -1.92 21.64
C SER A 31 2.32 -1.51 23.01
N ASN A 32 2.09 -2.31 24.06
CA ASN A 32 2.61 -2.07 25.40
C ASN A 32 4.15 -2.10 25.40
N TRP A 33 4.75 -3.09 24.75
CA TRP A 33 6.19 -3.16 24.55
C TRP A 33 6.72 -1.92 23.81
N ALA A 34 6.02 -1.47 22.76
CA ALA A 34 6.45 -0.31 21.98
C ALA A 34 6.46 0.97 22.81
N LYS A 35 5.44 1.18 23.66
CA LYS A 35 5.39 2.32 24.59
C LYS A 35 6.60 2.33 25.53
N VAL A 36 6.94 1.19 26.14
CA VAL A 36 8.09 1.06 27.05
C VAL A 36 9.42 1.26 26.32
N LYS A 37 9.50 0.89 25.04
CA LYS A 37 10.71 1.01 24.21
C LYS A 37 10.76 2.30 23.38
N GLU A 38 9.77 3.19 23.53
CA GLU A 38 9.61 4.41 22.74
C GLU A 38 9.68 4.13 21.22
N ALA A 39 9.23 2.94 20.80
CA ALA A 39 9.22 2.55 19.41
C ALA A 39 7.97 3.14 18.73
N PRO A 40 8.10 3.78 17.54
CA PRO A 40 6.95 4.32 16.82
C PRO A 40 5.87 3.26 16.56
N SER A 41 4.60 3.63 16.72
CA SER A 41 3.46 2.71 16.54
C SER A 41 3.47 2.02 15.18
N LEU A 42 3.83 2.74 14.11
CA LEU A 42 3.92 2.18 12.76
C LEU A 42 4.96 1.05 12.69
N LEU A 43 6.13 1.27 13.30
CA LEU A 43 7.19 0.26 13.38
C LEU A 43 6.73 -0.94 14.22
N ALA A 44 6.10 -0.70 15.38
CA ALA A 44 5.55 -1.77 16.21
C ALA A 44 4.55 -2.65 15.45
N ASN A 45 3.67 -2.02 14.68
CA ASN A 45 2.64 -2.68 13.89
C ASN A 45 3.18 -3.39 12.65
N LEU A 46 4.31 -2.98 12.08
CA LEU A 46 5.04 -3.80 11.10
C LEU A 46 5.34 -5.19 11.65
N GLY A 47 5.75 -5.27 12.92
CA GLY A 47 5.97 -6.55 13.61
C GLY A 47 4.70 -7.39 13.72
N VAL A 48 3.58 -6.77 14.13
CA VAL A 48 2.27 -7.45 14.23
C VAL A 48 1.82 -7.96 12.87
N SER A 49 1.83 -7.08 11.87
CA SER A 49 1.39 -7.35 10.50
C SER A 49 2.10 -8.54 9.88
N LEU A 50 3.43 -8.64 10.01
CA LEU A 50 4.17 -9.75 9.41
C LEU A 50 3.76 -11.10 10.01
N ILE A 51 3.50 -11.14 11.32
CA ILE A 51 3.05 -12.37 11.98
C ILE A 51 1.58 -12.68 11.67
N GLU A 52 0.74 -11.65 11.66
CA GLU A 52 -0.66 -11.74 11.24
C GLU A 52 -0.78 -12.34 9.83
N ARG A 53 0.01 -11.83 8.88
CA ARG A 53 0.05 -12.33 7.50
C ARG A 53 0.52 -13.78 7.42
N ALA A 54 1.55 -14.16 8.17
CA ALA A 54 2.05 -15.53 8.19
C ALA A 54 1.00 -16.52 8.73
N VAL A 55 0.28 -16.13 9.78
CA VAL A 55 -0.79 -16.97 10.35
C VAL A 55 -1.99 -17.04 9.40
N LEU A 56 -2.40 -15.94 8.78
CA LEU A 56 -3.47 -15.96 7.77
C LEU A 56 -3.11 -16.83 6.57
N ASP A 57 -1.85 -16.79 6.11
CA ASP A 57 -1.35 -17.64 5.02
C ASP A 57 -1.44 -19.12 5.39
N GLY A 58 -0.97 -19.48 6.59
CA GLY A 58 -1.07 -20.83 7.14
C GLY A 58 -2.52 -21.31 7.27
N LEU A 59 -3.43 -20.45 7.76
CA LEU A 59 -4.86 -20.78 7.89
C LEU A 59 -5.52 -20.98 6.51
N CYS A 60 -5.25 -20.10 5.55
CA CYS A 60 -5.76 -20.26 4.18
C CYS A 60 -5.28 -21.56 3.54
N LYS A 61 -3.99 -21.90 3.72
CA LYS A 61 -3.40 -23.16 3.23
C LYS A 61 -4.02 -24.38 3.90
N ALA A 62 -4.18 -24.36 5.23
CA ALA A 62 -4.78 -25.45 5.99
C ALA A 62 -6.26 -25.68 5.62
N LEU A 63 -6.99 -24.61 5.31
CA LEU A 63 -8.39 -24.68 4.86
C LEU A 63 -8.52 -25.00 3.36
N GLY A 64 -7.44 -24.90 2.59
CA GLY A 64 -7.49 -25.03 1.12
C GLY A 64 -8.33 -23.94 0.46
N GLN A 65 -8.39 -22.74 1.05
CA GLN A 65 -9.27 -21.65 0.62
C GLN A 65 -8.49 -20.34 0.38
N PRO A 66 -8.91 -19.51 -0.59
CA PRO A 66 -8.35 -18.17 -0.75
C PRO A 66 -8.76 -17.25 0.39
N LEU A 67 -7.99 -16.17 0.60
CA LEU A 67 -8.20 -15.25 1.73
C LEU A 67 -9.61 -14.67 1.75
N HIS A 68 -10.15 -14.29 0.59
CA HIS A 68 -11.51 -13.72 0.50
C HIS A 68 -12.57 -14.69 1.02
N ALA A 69 -12.52 -15.96 0.65
CA ALA A 69 -13.46 -16.97 1.13
C ALA A 69 -13.35 -17.16 2.66
N VAL A 70 -12.11 -17.20 3.17
CA VAL A 70 -11.83 -17.30 4.61
C VAL A 70 -12.40 -16.08 5.37
N LEU A 71 -12.17 -14.86 4.87
CA LEU A 71 -12.67 -13.61 5.47
C LEU A 71 -14.20 -13.46 5.38
N ARG A 72 -14.84 -13.97 4.32
CA ARG A 72 -16.31 -13.99 4.21
C ARG A 72 -16.96 -14.97 5.16
N SER A 73 -16.26 -16.03 5.53
CA SER A 73 -16.70 -16.98 6.56
C SER A 73 -16.56 -16.38 7.96
N TYR A 74 -17.11 -17.06 8.97
CA TYR A 74 -16.93 -16.68 10.38
C TYR A 74 -15.72 -17.35 11.05
N VAL A 75 -14.90 -18.12 10.31
CA VAL A 75 -13.86 -18.99 10.89
C VAL A 75 -12.79 -18.22 11.67
N LEU A 76 -12.50 -16.99 11.25
CA LEU A 76 -11.49 -16.15 11.91
C LEU A 76 -12.02 -15.44 13.16
N GLY A 77 -13.36 -15.38 13.33
CA GLY A 77 -14.00 -14.73 14.47
C GLY A 77 -13.71 -13.24 14.58
N ILE A 78 -13.43 -12.53 13.48
CA ILE A 78 -13.11 -11.10 13.49
C ILE A 78 -14.35 -10.30 13.91
N ASP A 79 -14.28 -9.67 15.08
CA ASP A 79 -15.29 -8.71 15.56
C ASP A 79 -14.77 -7.28 15.37
N LEU A 80 -15.30 -6.59 14.35
CA LEU A 80 -14.93 -5.21 14.06
C LEU A 80 -15.32 -4.25 15.21
N GLY A 81 -16.38 -4.57 15.96
CA GLY A 81 -16.80 -3.80 17.14
C GLY A 81 -15.78 -3.83 18.26
N ALA A 82 -15.05 -4.94 18.42
CA ALA A 82 -13.97 -5.07 19.39
C ALA A 82 -12.68 -4.34 18.95
N VAL A 83 -12.54 -4.02 17.65
CA VAL A 83 -11.48 -3.14 17.15
C VAL A 83 -11.86 -1.68 17.36
N ARG A 84 -13.10 -1.32 17.03
CA ARG A 84 -13.68 0.02 17.20
C ARG A 84 -15.16 -0.13 17.55
N GLU A 85 -15.55 0.40 18.70
CA GLU A 85 -16.93 0.30 19.21
C GLU A 85 -17.98 0.74 18.18
N GLU A 86 -17.67 1.80 17.42
CA GLU A 86 -18.55 2.31 16.38
C GLU A 86 -18.86 1.25 15.30
N LEU A 87 -18.03 0.24 15.08
CA LEU A 87 -18.25 -0.81 14.07
C LEU A 87 -19.07 -2.00 14.60
N ARG A 88 -19.63 -1.91 15.81
CA ARG A 88 -20.44 -2.98 16.41
C ARG A 88 -21.54 -3.44 15.45
N GLY A 89 -21.59 -4.75 15.22
CA GLY A 89 -22.57 -5.40 14.35
C GLY A 89 -22.22 -5.43 12.87
N MET A 90 -21.18 -4.71 12.41
CA MET A 90 -20.68 -4.84 11.04
C MET A 90 -19.88 -6.13 10.88
N ARG A 91 -20.12 -6.87 9.80
CA ARG A 91 -19.38 -8.09 9.49
C ARG A 91 -18.34 -7.82 8.42
N VAL A 92 -17.22 -8.54 8.47
CA VAL A 92 -16.17 -8.47 7.43
C VAL A 92 -16.75 -8.72 6.03
N ALA A 93 -17.67 -9.68 5.89
CA ALA A 93 -18.32 -10.02 4.62
C ALA A 93 -19.18 -8.89 4.00
N ASP A 94 -19.61 -7.91 4.81
CA ASP A 94 -20.36 -6.73 4.36
C ASP A 94 -19.44 -5.58 3.94
N VAL A 95 -18.16 -5.65 4.35
CA VAL A 95 -17.15 -4.60 4.14
C VAL A 95 -16.26 -4.90 2.94
N ILE A 96 -15.94 -6.16 2.70
CA ILE A 96 -15.13 -6.56 1.54
C ILE A 96 -16.00 -6.74 0.29
N ALA A 97 -15.38 -6.60 -0.89
CA ALA A 97 -16.08 -6.75 -2.15
C ALA A 97 -16.80 -8.11 -2.25
N PRO A 98 -17.98 -8.20 -2.88
CA PRO A 98 -18.70 -9.46 -3.05
C PRO A 98 -17.85 -10.56 -3.71
N GLN A 99 -16.99 -10.16 -4.65
CA GLN A 99 -15.92 -10.93 -5.25
C GLN A 99 -14.66 -10.06 -5.29
N PRO A 100 -13.44 -10.62 -5.11
CA PRO A 100 -12.21 -9.87 -5.30
C PRO A 100 -12.13 -9.34 -6.72
N LEU A 101 -11.54 -8.15 -6.89
CA LEU A 101 -11.29 -7.60 -8.21
C LEU A 101 -10.39 -8.54 -9.04
N PRO A 102 -10.81 -8.95 -10.25
CA PRO A 102 -10.01 -9.83 -11.09
C PRO A 102 -8.81 -9.11 -11.71
N HIS A 103 -8.85 -7.78 -11.78
CA HIS A 103 -7.77 -6.95 -12.28
C HIS A 103 -7.64 -5.69 -11.43
N VAL A 104 -6.44 -5.14 -11.35
CA VAL A 104 -6.18 -3.83 -10.75
C VAL A 104 -5.28 -3.00 -11.65
N HIS A 105 -5.46 -1.69 -11.63
CA HIS A 105 -4.55 -0.77 -12.31
C HIS A 105 -3.26 -0.57 -11.50
N VAL A 106 -2.15 -0.55 -12.23
CA VAL A 106 -0.86 -0.11 -11.69
C VAL A 106 -0.88 1.41 -11.60
N ARG A 107 -0.76 1.93 -10.37
CA ARG A 107 -0.43 3.33 -10.13
C ARG A 107 1.09 3.46 -10.04
N HIS A 108 1.69 3.99 -11.09
CA HIS A 108 3.13 4.15 -11.19
C HIS A 108 3.59 5.36 -10.37
N THR A 109 4.54 5.17 -9.47
CA THR A 109 5.09 6.26 -8.66
C THR A 109 6.21 6.95 -9.43
N VAL A 110 6.09 8.28 -9.58
CA VAL A 110 7.10 9.17 -10.10
C VAL A 110 7.74 9.88 -8.92
N GLY A 111 8.92 9.40 -8.51
CA GLY A 111 9.72 9.96 -7.42
C GLY A 111 10.29 11.34 -7.76
N LEU A 112 10.92 12.00 -6.77
CA LEU A 112 11.47 13.35 -6.93
C LEU A 112 12.67 13.40 -7.89
N GLY A 113 13.43 12.31 -7.99
CA GLY A 113 14.62 12.20 -8.83
C GLY A 113 14.49 11.19 -9.97
N ASP A 114 13.30 10.61 -10.17
CA ASP A 114 13.12 9.58 -11.20
C ASP A 114 13.31 10.18 -12.60
N PRO A 115 13.96 9.44 -13.52
CA PRO A 115 14.17 9.88 -14.90
C PRO A 115 12.84 10.04 -15.63
N LEU A 116 12.65 11.14 -16.34
CA LEU A 116 11.41 11.43 -17.06
C LEU A 116 11.52 11.06 -18.54
N THR A 117 12.67 11.32 -19.15
CA THR A 117 12.95 11.08 -20.57
C THR A 117 14.34 10.47 -20.76
N SER A 118 14.66 10.04 -21.98
CA SER A 118 15.99 9.48 -22.31
C SER A 118 17.15 10.47 -22.12
N ALA A 119 16.86 11.78 -22.01
CA ALA A 119 17.86 12.79 -21.66
C ALA A 119 18.35 12.67 -20.20
N ASP A 120 17.58 12.02 -19.33
CA ASP A 120 17.92 11.79 -17.92
C ASP A 120 18.81 10.55 -17.71
N GLY A 121 19.17 9.86 -18.80
CA GLY A 121 20.09 8.73 -18.81
C GLY A 121 19.44 7.41 -19.25
N THR A 122 20.21 6.34 -19.13
CA THR A 122 19.80 4.97 -19.47
C THR A 122 20.25 4.00 -18.39
N LEU A 123 19.55 2.87 -18.30
CA LEU A 123 19.89 1.75 -17.42
C LEU A 123 19.92 0.46 -18.25
N ASP A 124 20.94 -0.36 -18.05
CA ASP A 124 21.12 -1.63 -18.78
C ASP A 124 20.70 -2.84 -17.91
N ASP A 125 19.44 -2.83 -17.46
CA ASP A 125 18.84 -3.95 -16.72
C ASP A 125 17.77 -4.71 -17.53
N GLY A 126 17.50 -4.22 -18.75
CA GLY A 126 16.53 -4.75 -19.69
C GLY A 126 15.10 -4.26 -19.49
N LEU A 127 14.84 -3.36 -18.54
CA LEU A 127 13.52 -2.81 -18.25
C LEU A 127 13.40 -1.35 -18.72
N PRO A 128 12.18 -0.82 -18.91
CA PRO A 128 11.95 0.61 -19.12
C PRO A 128 12.48 1.43 -17.95
N TYR A 129 13.28 2.46 -18.23
CA TYR A 129 13.94 3.25 -17.19
C TYR A 129 13.21 4.57 -16.93
N THR A 130 12.83 5.27 -17.99
CA THR A 130 12.25 6.61 -17.91
C THR A 130 10.73 6.55 -17.76
N LEU A 131 10.10 7.59 -17.21
CA LEU A 131 8.64 7.71 -17.17
C LEU A 131 8.01 7.49 -18.56
N GLU A 132 8.59 8.10 -19.59
CA GLU A 132 8.10 7.99 -20.96
C GLU A 132 8.15 6.54 -21.49
N GLU A 133 9.25 5.83 -21.25
CA GLU A 133 9.38 4.42 -21.63
C GLU A 133 8.42 3.53 -20.84
N ASN A 134 8.28 3.76 -19.53
CA ASN A 134 7.36 3.02 -18.66
C ASN A 134 5.90 3.16 -19.13
N ILE A 135 5.48 4.37 -19.49
CA ILE A 135 4.12 4.61 -20.01
C ILE A 135 3.88 3.80 -21.28
N ARG A 136 4.81 3.85 -22.23
CA ARG A 136 4.68 3.16 -23.52
C ARG A 136 4.74 1.64 -23.38
N ALA A 137 5.67 1.13 -22.56
CA ALA A 137 5.88 -0.30 -22.40
C ALA A 137 4.70 -0.97 -21.69
N TYR A 138 4.12 -0.30 -20.70
CA TYR A 138 3.10 -0.91 -19.83
C TYR A 138 1.68 -0.39 -20.06
N GLY A 139 1.50 0.64 -20.90
CA GLY A 139 0.20 1.27 -21.14
C GLY A 139 -0.37 1.97 -19.90
N LEU A 140 0.49 2.60 -19.10
CA LEU A 140 0.14 3.18 -17.80
C LEU A 140 -0.90 4.30 -17.93
N ARG A 141 -1.83 4.35 -16.97
CA ARG A 141 -2.87 5.40 -16.88
C ARG A 141 -3.05 5.98 -15.48
N TYR A 142 -2.46 5.39 -14.45
CA TYR A 142 -2.54 5.89 -13.07
C TYR A 142 -1.15 6.25 -12.58
N PHE A 143 -1.03 7.43 -11.98
CA PHE A 143 0.24 7.96 -11.51
C PHE A 143 0.14 8.45 -10.07
N LYS A 144 1.22 8.26 -9.33
CA LYS A 144 1.46 8.93 -8.05
C LYS A 144 2.70 9.78 -8.19
N ILE A 145 2.56 11.08 -8.01
CA ILE A 145 3.62 12.04 -8.28
C ILE A 145 4.06 12.66 -6.96
N LYS A 146 5.32 12.47 -6.59
CA LYS A 146 5.88 13.06 -5.39
C LYS A 146 6.15 14.55 -5.60
N VAL A 147 5.88 15.35 -4.57
CA VAL A 147 6.24 16.78 -4.50
C VAL A 147 7.13 17.03 -3.30
N CYS A 148 8.09 17.95 -3.43
CA CYS A 148 9.00 18.29 -2.33
C CYS A 148 8.55 19.53 -1.53
N GLY A 149 7.44 20.15 -1.90
CA GLY A 149 6.85 21.30 -1.23
C GLY A 149 7.54 22.63 -1.56
N LYS A 150 8.33 22.66 -2.63
CA LYS A 150 9.12 23.82 -3.06
C LYS A 150 8.72 24.22 -4.47
N PRO A 151 7.91 25.27 -4.67
CA PRO A 151 7.40 25.65 -5.99
C PRO A 151 8.48 25.79 -7.07
N GLU A 152 9.65 26.32 -6.72
CA GLU A 152 10.79 26.50 -7.63
C GLU A 152 11.36 25.18 -8.17
N THR A 153 11.18 24.08 -7.43
CA THR A 153 11.60 22.72 -7.82
C THR A 153 10.44 21.94 -8.42
N ASP A 154 9.26 22.01 -7.79
CA ASP A 154 8.10 21.22 -8.18
C ASP A 154 7.45 21.73 -9.47
N LEU A 155 7.36 23.04 -9.72
CA LEU A 155 6.68 23.56 -10.92
C LEU A 155 7.35 23.10 -12.22
N PRO A 156 8.67 23.26 -12.44
CA PRO A 156 9.31 22.78 -13.67
C PRO A 156 9.13 21.26 -13.86
N ARG A 157 9.30 20.49 -12.79
CA ARG A 157 9.18 19.03 -12.83
C ARG A 157 7.75 18.58 -13.12
N LEU A 158 6.76 19.16 -12.45
CA LEU A 158 5.34 18.83 -12.66
C LEU A 158 4.87 19.21 -14.06
N ARG A 159 5.36 20.32 -14.62
CA ARG A 159 5.05 20.71 -16.01
C ARG A 159 5.55 19.65 -16.99
N GLU A 160 6.79 19.18 -16.80
CA GLU A 160 7.37 18.14 -17.65
C GLU A 160 6.66 16.79 -17.51
N ILE A 161 6.37 16.37 -16.27
CA ILE A 161 5.57 15.16 -16.00
C ILE A 161 4.19 15.27 -16.67
N THR A 162 3.51 16.41 -16.52
CA THR A 162 2.18 16.64 -17.11
C THR A 162 2.23 16.58 -18.63
N ARG A 163 3.26 17.19 -19.24
CA ARG A 163 3.49 17.14 -20.69
C ARG A 163 3.69 15.70 -21.18
N ILE A 164 4.55 14.93 -20.52
CA ILE A 164 4.86 13.54 -20.89
C ILE A 164 3.62 12.66 -20.76
N ILE A 165 2.91 12.73 -19.63
CA ILE A 165 1.70 11.92 -19.40
C ILE A 165 0.63 12.29 -20.43
N THR A 166 0.37 13.58 -20.66
CA THR A 166 -0.65 14.02 -21.62
C THR A 166 -0.33 13.57 -23.05
N ALA A 167 0.94 13.59 -23.44
CA ALA A 167 1.37 13.17 -24.77
C ALA A 167 1.26 11.66 -25.00
N ASN A 168 1.47 10.84 -23.96
CA ASN A 168 1.57 9.39 -24.08
C ASN A 168 0.30 8.63 -23.62
N CYS A 169 -0.56 9.26 -22.81
CA CYS A 169 -1.80 8.67 -22.30
C CYS A 169 -3.04 9.22 -23.02
N THR A 170 -3.17 8.99 -24.33
CA THR A 170 -4.25 9.54 -25.16
C THR A 170 -5.66 9.04 -24.77
N ALA A 171 -5.75 7.89 -24.09
CA ALA A 171 -7.00 7.37 -23.50
C ALA A 171 -7.35 8.01 -22.14
N GLY A 172 -6.65 9.08 -21.74
CA GLY A 172 -6.79 9.72 -20.43
C GLY A 172 -5.97 9.05 -19.34
N PHE A 173 -5.76 9.78 -18.25
CA PHE A 173 -4.97 9.36 -17.09
C PHE A 173 -5.60 9.83 -15.79
N HIS A 174 -5.10 9.32 -14.67
CA HIS A 174 -5.42 9.76 -13.32
C HIS A 174 -4.16 9.97 -12.52
N ALA A 175 -4.17 10.94 -11.61
CA ALA A 175 -3.01 11.26 -10.80
C ALA A 175 -3.37 11.39 -9.32
N THR A 176 -2.37 11.13 -8.48
CA THR A 176 -2.34 11.51 -7.06
C THR A 176 -1.09 12.33 -6.82
N LEU A 177 -1.14 13.31 -5.92
CA LEU A 177 0.06 14.00 -5.45
C LEU A 177 0.40 13.53 -4.05
N ASP A 178 1.66 13.17 -3.84
CA ASP A 178 2.16 12.72 -2.55
C ASP A 178 3.13 13.77 -1.99
N GLY A 179 2.70 14.40 -0.90
CA GLY A 179 3.50 15.41 -0.22
C GLY A 179 4.50 14.83 0.78
N ASN A 180 4.52 13.51 1.00
CA ASN A 180 5.54 12.76 1.74
C ASN A 180 6.10 13.54 2.96
N GLU A 181 5.21 14.03 3.82
CA GLU A 181 5.52 14.72 5.08
C GLU A 181 6.29 16.06 4.97
N GLN A 182 6.27 16.72 3.82
CA GLN A 182 7.06 17.93 3.59
C GLN A 182 6.53 19.19 4.31
N PHE A 183 5.27 19.20 4.76
CA PHE A 183 4.65 20.38 5.39
C PHE A 183 4.43 20.19 6.88
N TYR A 184 4.62 21.25 7.67
CA TYR A 184 4.37 21.24 9.12
C TYR A 184 3.05 21.86 9.52
N ASP A 185 2.37 22.55 8.60
CA ASP A 185 1.04 23.10 8.81
C ASP A 185 0.24 23.07 7.51
N LEU A 186 -1.08 23.00 7.64
CA LEU A 186 -1.96 22.83 6.48
C LEU A 186 -2.18 24.12 5.69
N ALA A 187 -1.96 25.29 6.30
CA ALA A 187 -2.10 26.57 5.62
C ALA A 187 -0.99 26.72 4.57
N SER A 188 0.26 26.40 4.93
CA SER A 188 1.41 26.36 4.02
C SER A 188 1.17 25.40 2.85
N PHE A 189 0.61 24.20 3.11
CA PHE A 189 0.26 23.28 2.02
C PHE A 189 -0.84 23.85 1.12
N ARG A 190 -1.85 24.54 1.67
CA ARG A 190 -2.91 25.18 0.88
C ARG A 190 -2.36 26.26 -0.04
N GLU A 191 -1.42 27.09 0.43
CA GLU A 191 -0.75 28.11 -0.39
C GLU A 191 0.10 27.49 -1.51
N PHE A 192 0.84 26.43 -1.17
CA PHE A 192 1.58 25.64 -2.15
C PHE A 192 0.66 25.05 -3.22
N TYR A 193 -0.44 24.40 -2.81
CA TYR A 193 -1.43 23.86 -3.73
C TYR A 193 -2.04 24.94 -4.63
N ALA A 194 -2.41 26.09 -4.06
CA ALA A 194 -2.95 27.22 -4.81
C ALA A 194 -1.96 27.67 -5.90
N THR A 195 -0.67 27.77 -5.56
CA THR A 195 0.41 28.11 -6.49
C THR A 195 0.50 27.11 -7.65
N LEU A 196 0.46 25.81 -7.36
CA LEU A 196 0.50 24.79 -8.41
C LEU A 196 -0.76 24.81 -9.28
N SER A 197 -1.94 24.89 -8.67
CA SER A 197 -3.23 24.82 -9.37
C SER A 197 -3.51 26.03 -10.26
N ALA A 198 -2.87 27.17 -9.98
CA ALA A 198 -2.97 28.38 -10.79
C ALA A 198 -2.14 28.31 -12.09
N ASP A 199 -1.23 27.34 -12.23
CA ASP A 199 -0.40 27.17 -13.41
C ASP A 199 -1.20 26.54 -14.57
N PRO A 200 -1.39 27.24 -15.71
CA PRO A 200 -2.16 26.71 -16.83
C PRO A 200 -1.57 25.42 -17.43
N ALA A 201 -0.25 25.24 -17.36
CA ALA A 201 0.40 24.04 -17.87
C ALA A 201 0.12 22.79 -17.02
N LEU A 202 -0.32 22.97 -15.76
CA LEU A 202 -0.72 21.89 -14.86
C LEU A 202 -2.24 21.62 -14.89
N ALA A 203 -3.01 22.40 -15.65
CA ALA A 203 -4.47 22.21 -15.72
C ALA A 203 -4.89 20.76 -16.06
N PRO A 204 -4.26 20.04 -17.01
CA PRO A 204 -4.60 18.64 -17.26
C PRO A 204 -4.36 17.73 -16.05
N LEU A 205 -3.29 17.97 -15.29
CA LEU A 205 -2.97 17.20 -14.09
C LEU A 205 -4.03 17.40 -13.00
N PHE A 206 -4.40 18.66 -12.72
CA PHE A 206 -5.38 18.99 -11.69
C PHE A 206 -6.81 18.56 -12.05
N GLN A 207 -7.16 18.56 -13.35
CA GLN A 207 -8.43 18.02 -13.83
C GLN A 207 -8.56 16.50 -13.61
N ASN A 208 -7.44 15.79 -13.55
CA ASN A 208 -7.37 14.34 -13.38
C ASN A 208 -6.85 13.91 -11.99
N LEU A 209 -6.77 14.86 -11.05
CA LEU A 209 -6.29 14.62 -9.70
C LEU A 209 -7.36 13.90 -8.86
N LEU A 210 -7.03 12.71 -8.36
CA LEU A 210 -7.91 11.90 -7.52
C LEU A 210 -7.87 12.35 -6.07
N LEU A 211 -6.66 12.61 -5.55
CA LEU A 211 -6.43 12.90 -4.13
C LEU A 211 -5.02 13.47 -3.89
N ILE A 212 -4.82 14.00 -2.69
CA ILE A 212 -3.53 14.34 -2.09
C ILE A 212 -3.23 13.30 -0.98
N GLU A 213 -2.05 12.70 -1.05
CA GLU A 213 -1.51 11.82 -0.03
C GLU A 213 -0.60 12.61 0.90
N GLN A 214 -0.90 12.54 2.21
CA GLN A 214 0.00 12.87 3.31
C GLN A 214 0.90 14.12 3.10
N PRO A 215 0.30 15.32 2.96
CA PRO A 215 1.10 16.53 2.83
C PRO A 215 1.80 16.89 4.15
N LEU A 216 1.15 16.62 5.28
CA LEU A 216 1.66 17.00 6.59
C LEU A 216 2.58 15.95 7.20
N HIS A 217 3.61 16.41 7.90
CA HIS A 217 4.41 15.58 8.78
C HIS A 217 3.53 14.86 9.80
N ARG A 218 3.78 13.57 10.05
CA ARG A 218 2.91 12.74 10.91
C ARG A 218 2.68 13.28 12.31
N SER A 219 3.63 14.04 12.87
CA SER A 219 3.49 14.67 14.18
C SER A 219 2.48 15.83 14.21
N GLN A 220 2.10 16.34 13.04
CA GLN A 220 1.18 17.48 12.86
C GLN A 220 -0.17 17.03 12.29
N ALA A 221 -0.17 15.97 11.48
CA ALA A 221 -1.33 15.52 10.70
C ALA A 221 -2.61 15.23 11.51
N LEU A 222 -2.53 14.99 12.82
CA LEU A 222 -3.69 14.67 13.66
C LEU A 222 -4.01 15.72 14.74
N ASN A 223 -3.41 16.91 14.64
CA ASN A 223 -3.64 18.03 15.55
C ASN A 223 -4.97 18.75 15.25
N ASP A 224 -5.54 19.45 16.24
CA ASP A 224 -6.85 20.12 16.11
C ASP A 224 -6.86 21.29 15.11
N ASP A 225 -5.72 21.92 14.89
CA ASP A 225 -5.53 23.07 13.98
C ASP A 225 -5.77 22.69 12.50
N VAL A 226 -5.44 21.46 12.12
CA VAL A 226 -5.73 20.88 10.80
C VAL A 226 -7.20 21.04 10.42
N ALA A 227 -8.09 20.89 11.40
CA ALA A 227 -9.52 20.82 11.18
C ALA A 227 -10.12 22.15 10.68
N ALA A 228 -9.59 23.28 11.15
CA ALA A 228 -10.05 24.60 10.70
C ALA A 228 -9.78 24.79 9.19
N THR A 229 -8.59 24.43 8.74
CA THR A 229 -8.20 24.57 7.33
C THR A 229 -8.97 23.59 6.45
N LEU A 230 -9.10 22.30 6.81
CA LEU A 230 -9.87 21.34 6.02
C LEU A 230 -11.35 21.71 5.89
N ARG A 231 -11.98 22.20 6.97
CA ARG A 231 -13.39 22.62 6.94
C ARG A 231 -13.61 23.88 6.11
N SER A 232 -12.69 24.84 6.16
CA SER A 232 -12.79 26.10 5.39
C SER A 232 -12.44 25.93 3.91
N TRP A 233 -11.68 24.89 3.55
CA TRP A 233 -11.22 24.67 2.18
C TRP A 233 -12.20 23.81 1.39
N THR A 234 -13.36 24.40 1.08
CA THR A 234 -14.50 23.68 0.55
C THR A 234 -14.28 23.10 -0.86
N ASP A 235 -13.58 23.83 -1.71
CA ASP A 235 -13.21 23.45 -3.07
C ASP A 235 -11.88 22.68 -3.14
N GLY A 236 -11.29 22.33 -1.99
CA GLY A 236 -10.03 21.60 -1.91
C GLY A 236 -10.11 20.14 -2.35
N PRO A 237 -8.97 19.55 -2.74
CA PRO A 237 -8.89 18.15 -3.11
C PRO A 237 -9.18 17.23 -1.92
N GLY A 238 -9.49 15.96 -2.20
CA GLY A 238 -9.54 14.95 -1.15
C GLY A 238 -8.15 14.70 -0.57
N MET A 239 -8.01 14.75 0.75
CA MET A 239 -6.76 14.46 1.45
C MET A 239 -6.89 13.18 2.28
N ILE A 240 -5.84 12.36 2.25
CA ILE A 240 -5.74 11.14 3.07
C ILE A 240 -4.51 11.17 3.97
N ILE A 241 -4.57 10.43 5.08
CA ILE A 241 -3.41 10.15 5.94
C ILE A 241 -2.73 8.83 5.53
N ASP A 242 -1.41 8.76 5.73
CA ASP A 242 -0.64 7.55 5.47
C ASP A 242 0.24 7.14 6.67
N GLU A 243 1.46 7.69 6.86
CA GLU A 243 2.35 7.27 7.95
C GLU A 243 1.87 7.78 9.33
N SER A 244 0.98 8.78 9.35
CA SER A 244 0.21 9.15 10.55
C SER A 244 -0.93 8.17 10.87
N ASP A 245 -1.27 7.24 9.98
CA ASP A 245 -2.13 6.09 10.30
C ASP A 245 -1.29 4.98 10.95
N GLY A 246 -0.76 5.24 12.13
CA GLY A 246 0.10 4.34 12.88
C GLY A 246 -0.64 3.36 13.78
N SER A 247 -1.73 3.78 14.42
CA SER A 247 -2.51 3.07 15.45
C SER A 247 -3.92 2.67 14.96
N LEU A 248 -4.67 1.91 15.74
CA LEU A 248 -6.08 1.59 15.42
C LEU A 248 -7.03 2.79 15.58
N ALA A 249 -6.63 3.87 16.24
CA ALA A 249 -7.48 5.04 16.47
C ALA A 249 -7.32 6.15 15.40
N ASP A 250 -6.22 6.15 14.67
CA ASP A 250 -5.77 7.32 13.89
C ASP A 250 -6.72 7.69 12.75
N LEU A 251 -7.28 6.72 12.03
CA LEU A 251 -8.28 7.02 10.99
C LEU A 251 -9.53 7.69 11.56
N SER A 252 -10.04 7.26 12.72
CA SER A 252 -11.22 7.92 13.33
C SER A 252 -10.93 9.39 13.55
N ARG A 253 -9.77 9.67 14.16
CA ARG A 253 -9.32 11.04 14.41
C ARG A 253 -9.17 11.83 13.11
N ALA A 254 -8.57 11.25 12.07
CA ALA A 254 -8.41 11.93 10.80
C ALA A 254 -9.76 12.28 10.14
N LEU A 255 -10.74 11.38 10.20
CA LEU A 255 -12.08 11.66 9.69
C LEU A 255 -12.76 12.79 10.49
N ASP A 256 -12.58 12.84 11.82
CA ASP A 256 -13.10 13.91 12.67
C ASP A 256 -12.47 15.29 12.34
N LEU A 257 -11.22 15.30 11.88
CA LEU A 257 -10.52 16.50 11.41
C LEU A 257 -10.95 16.95 10.01
N GLY A 258 -11.57 16.06 9.22
CA GLY A 258 -12.04 16.34 7.86
C GLY A 258 -11.19 15.73 6.75
N TYR A 259 -10.23 14.84 7.06
CA TYR A 259 -9.62 13.99 6.03
C TYR A 259 -10.69 13.09 5.39
N ARG A 260 -10.48 12.67 4.15
CA ARG A 260 -11.41 11.78 3.42
C ARG A 260 -11.08 10.30 3.56
N GLY A 261 -9.92 9.98 4.13
CA GLY A 261 -9.59 8.60 4.50
C GLY A 261 -8.10 8.34 4.66
N THR A 262 -7.66 7.15 4.24
CA THR A 262 -6.29 6.66 4.47
C THR A 262 -5.83 5.75 3.34
N SER A 263 -4.60 5.25 3.45
CA SER A 263 -4.04 4.23 2.59
C SER A 263 -3.86 2.91 3.31
N HIS A 264 -4.38 1.82 2.70
CA HIS A 264 -4.06 0.47 3.11
C HIS A 264 -2.65 0.11 2.67
N LYS A 265 -1.91 -0.54 3.57
CA LYS A 265 -0.64 -1.22 3.29
C LYS A 265 -0.69 -2.50 4.09
N ASN A 266 -0.35 -3.65 3.50
CA ASN A 266 -0.33 -4.89 4.28
C ASN A 266 0.56 -4.81 5.52
N CYS A 267 1.66 -4.06 5.47
CA CYS A 267 2.56 -3.81 6.60
C CYS A 267 1.93 -3.07 7.80
N LYS A 268 0.75 -2.45 7.64
CA LYS A 268 -0.02 -1.82 8.72
C LYS A 268 -0.98 -2.78 9.42
N GLY A 269 -1.21 -3.97 8.84
CA GLY A 269 -2.10 -5.01 9.38
C GLY A 269 -3.40 -5.15 8.58
N ILE A 270 -3.87 -6.38 8.40
CA ILE A 270 -5.06 -6.69 7.59
C ILE A 270 -6.32 -6.45 8.41
N VAL A 271 -6.35 -6.85 9.68
CA VAL A 271 -7.45 -6.54 10.61
C VAL A 271 -7.64 -5.02 10.72
N LYS A 272 -6.54 -4.26 10.78
CA LYS A 272 -6.59 -2.79 10.73
C LYS A 272 -7.17 -2.30 9.40
N GLY A 273 -6.71 -2.82 8.27
CA GLY A 273 -7.23 -2.48 6.93
C GLY A 273 -8.74 -2.73 6.80
N LEU A 274 -9.23 -3.87 7.29
CA LEU A 274 -10.65 -4.22 7.31
C LEU A 274 -11.46 -3.25 8.18
N ALA A 275 -10.96 -2.93 9.38
CA ALA A 275 -11.61 -1.95 10.25
C ALA A 275 -11.60 -0.53 9.65
N ASN A 276 -10.53 -0.16 8.92
CA ASN A 276 -10.44 1.10 8.19
C ASN A 276 -11.47 1.16 7.06
N SER A 277 -11.57 0.13 6.23
CA SER A 277 -12.58 0.03 5.18
C SER A 277 -14.00 0.10 5.75
N ALA A 278 -14.27 -0.62 6.84
CA ALA A 278 -15.57 -0.59 7.51
C ALA A 278 -15.94 0.80 8.02
N LEU A 279 -14.99 1.51 8.64
CA LEU A 279 -15.20 2.86 9.14
C LEU A 279 -15.48 3.86 8.00
N LEU A 280 -14.74 3.74 6.90
CA LEU A 280 -14.95 4.55 5.70
C LEU A 280 -16.34 4.33 5.10
N GLN A 281 -16.80 3.09 5.00
CA GLN A 281 -18.15 2.79 4.53
C GLN A 281 -19.22 3.33 5.48
N LYS A 282 -19.05 3.11 6.79
CA LYS A 282 -19.98 3.58 7.80
C LYS A 282 -20.13 5.10 7.80
N ARG A 283 -19.01 5.82 7.67
CA ARG A 283 -18.97 7.29 7.68
C ARG A 283 -19.11 7.91 6.28
N ALA A 284 -19.23 7.11 5.23
CA ALA A 284 -19.37 7.61 3.85
C ALA A 284 -20.43 8.71 3.68
N PRO A 285 -21.63 8.65 4.32
CA PRO A 285 -22.65 9.68 4.17
C PRO A 285 -22.25 11.06 4.71
N VAL A 286 -21.27 11.13 5.61
CA VAL A 286 -20.81 12.38 6.24
C VAL A 286 -19.43 12.84 5.74
N ILE A 287 -18.75 12.03 4.93
CA ILE A 287 -17.46 12.40 4.33
C ILE A 287 -17.73 13.17 3.03
N ARG A 288 -17.39 14.46 3.04
CA ARG A 288 -17.50 15.33 1.86
C ARG A 288 -16.72 14.75 0.68
N GLY A 289 -17.39 14.61 -0.48
CA GLY A 289 -16.76 14.08 -1.69
C GLY A 289 -16.51 12.57 -1.64
N GLY A 290 -17.02 11.86 -0.63
CA GLY A 290 -16.91 10.43 -0.47
C GLY A 290 -15.64 9.97 0.25
N PRO A 291 -15.67 8.75 0.83
CA PRO A 291 -14.51 8.15 1.47
C PRO A 291 -13.43 7.75 0.47
N ILE A 292 -12.18 7.75 0.92
CA ILE A 292 -11.02 7.35 0.11
C ILE A 292 -10.24 6.26 0.86
N LEU A 293 -10.09 5.10 0.22
CA LEU A 293 -9.14 4.07 0.60
C LEU A 293 -8.14 3.89 -0.54
N SER A 294 -6.96 4.51 -0.40
CA SER A 294 -5.84 4.29 -1.33
C SER A 294 -5.17 2.96 -1.03
N GLY A 295 -4.39 2.42 -1.97
CA GLY A 295 -3.60 1.22 -1.79
C GLY A 295 -2.14 1.47 -2.10
N GLU A 296 -1.26 1.04 -1.21
CA GLU A 296 0.17 1.31 -1.24
C GLU A 296 1.00 0.05 -0.99
N ASP A 297 2.16 -0.07 -1.64
CA ASP A 297 2.91 -1.33 -1.62
C ASP A 297 4.35 -1.29 -1.10
N LEU A 298 4.88 -0.13 -0.68
CA LEU A 298 6.22 0.01 -0.08
C LEU A 298 7.34 -0.66 -0.91
N ALA A 299 7.26 -0.60 -2.24
CA ALA A 299 8.20 -1.28 -3.14
C ALA A 299 8.28 -2.80 -2.92
N ASN A 300 7.17 -3.43 -2.53
CA ASN A 300 7.09 -4.87 -2.36
C ASN A 300 7.40 -5.59 -3.68
N VAL A 301 8.23 -6.63 -3.57
CA VAL A 301 8.49 -7.59 -4.65
C VAL A 301 7.90 -8.95 -4.33
N GLY A 302 7.71 -9.75 -5.36
CA GLY A 302 7.30 -11.14 -5.21
C GLY A 302 8.40 -12.03 -4.61
N PRO A 303 8.07 -13.29 -4.34
CA PRO A 303 6.79 -13.92 -4.65
C PRO A 303 5.84 -14.02 -3.45
N VAL A 304 6.08 -13.33 -2.33
CA VAL A 304 5.15 -13.38 -1.17
C VAL A 304 4.48 -12.03 -0.95
N SER A 305 5.27 -10.98 -0.67
CA SER A 305 4.71 -9.71 -0.23
C SER A 305 3.81 -9.07 -1.28
N LEU A 306 4.24 -9.05 -2.54
CA LEU A 306 3.43 -8.51 -3.64
C LEU A 306 2.11 -9.28 -3.81
N LEU A 307 2.14 -10.61 -3.77
CA LEU A 307 0.94 -11.44 -3.99
C LEU A 307 -0.09 -11.29 -2.87
N GLN A 308 0.37 -11.33 -1.61
CA GLN A 308 -0.49 -11.08 -0.46
C GLN A 308 -1.08 -9.67 -0.47
N ASP A 309 -0.30 -8.69 -0.90
CA ASP A 309 -0.75 -7.30 -0.99
C ASP A 309 -1.82 -7.13 -2.06
N LEU A 310 -1.59 -7.63 -3.29
CA LEU A 310 -2.60 -7.62 -4.35
C LEU A 310 -3.89 -8.36 -3.96
N SER A 311 -3.78 -9.51 -3.27
CA SER A 311 -4.95 -10.25 -2.77
C SER A 311 -5.81 -9.41 -1.82
N VAL A 312 -5.18 -8.65 -0.91
CA VAL A 312 -5.90 -7.79 0.05
C VAL A 312 -6.46 -6.55 -0.65
N MET A 313 -5.74 -5.95 -1.58
CA MET A 313 -6.25 -4.80 -2.34
C MET A 313 -7.49 -5.18 -3.17
N ALA A 314 -7.45 -6.35 -3.82
CA ALA A 314 -8.55 -6.85 -4.63
C ALA A 314 -9.81 -7.10 -3.80
N LEU A 315 -9.70 -7.70 -2.61
CA LEU A 315 -10.86 -7.94 -1.73
C LEU A 315 -11.35 -6.65 -1.05
N LEU A 316 -10.48 -5.66 -0.82
CA LEU A 316 -10.89 -4.34 -0.31
C LEU A 316 -11.55 -3.48 -1.40
N GLY A 317 -11.54 -3.91 -2.66
CA GLY A 317 -12.12 -3.19 -3.78
C GLY A 317 -11.28 -2.00 -4.25
N VAL A 318 -9.98 -2.00 -3.96
CA VAL A 318 -9.05 -0.94 -4.38
C VAL A 318 -8.66 -1.17 -5.85
N THR A 319 -9.16 -0.31 -6.75
CA THR A 319 -9.08 -0.51 -8.20
C THR A 319 -7.75 -0.11 -8.83
N HIS A 320 -6.97 0.75 -8.16
CA HIS A 320 -5.63 1.13 -8.56
C HIS A 320 -4.71 1.15 -7.35
N VAL A 321 -3.48 0.65 -7.50
CA VAL A 321 -2.57 0.47 -6.36
C VAL A 321 -1.18 0.96 -6.73
N GLU A 322 -0.49 1.65 -5.81
CA GLU A 322 0.95 1.90 -5.98
C GLU A 322 1.65 0.57 -6.27
N ARG A 323 2.44 0.55 -7.35
CA ARG A 323 3.39 -0.52 -7.64
C ARG A 323 4.68 0.12 -8.09
N ASN A 324 5.64 0.32 -7.19
CA ASN A 324 6.97 0.82 -7.55
C ASN A 324 8.06 -0.24 -7.39
N GLY A 325 7.80 -1.35 -6.69
CA GLY A 325 8.76 -2.45 -6.56
C GLY A 325 9.18 -3.04 -7.91
N HIS A 326 8.27 -3.11 -8.88
CA HIS A 326 8.61 -3.61 -10.22
C HIS A 326 9.45 -2.63 -11.05
N HIS A 327 9.49 -1.35 -10.66
CA HIS A 327 10.30 -0.33 -11.31
C HIS A 327 11.73 -0.35 -10.76
N TYR A 328 11.88 -0.51 -9.43
CA TYR A 328 13.20 -0.46 -8.78
C TYR A 328 13.91 -1.82 -8.70
N PHE A 329 13.20 -2.92 -8.94
CA PHE A 329 13.77 -4.26 -8.88
C PHE A 329 13.50 -5.04 -10.17
N ARG A 330 14.53 -5.73 -10.65
CA ARG A 330 14.51 -6.58 -11.85
C ARG A 330 13.71 -7.86 -11.63
N GLY A 331 12.39 -7.73 -11.52
CA GLY A 331 11.44 -8.82 -11.30
C GLY A 331 11.83 -9.73 -10.13
N LEU A 332 11.81 -11.04 -10.36
CA LEU A 332 12.20 -12.07 -9.41
C LEU A 332 13.66 -12.53 -9.58
N SER A 333 14.51 -11.76 -10.26
CA SER A 333 15.89 -12.15 -10.57
C SER A 333 16.76 -12.49 -9.35
N ARG A 334 16.43 -11.98 -8.16
CA ARG A 334 17.12 -12.29 -6.90
C ARG A 334 16.78 -13.67 -6.33
N HIS A 335 15.75 -14.34 -6.86
CA HIS A 335 15.30 -15.66 -6.41
C HIS A 335 15.85 -16.77 -7.31
N SER A 336 15.93 -17.98 -6.75
CA SER A 336 16.36 -19.17 -7.48
C SER A 336 15.50 -19.45 -8.72
N PRO A 337 16.05 -20.05 -9.80
CA PRO A 337 15.27 -20.40 -10.99
C PRO A 337 14.00 -21.20 -10.67
N ALA A 338 14.10 -22.16 -9.73
CA ALA A 338 12.96 -22.95 -9.27
C ALA A 338 11.83 -22.08 -8.67
N THR A 339 12.18 -21.04 -7.89
CA THR A 339 11.19 -20.10 -7.33
C THR A 339 10.55 -19.26 -8.44
N GLN A 340 11.33 -18.82 -9.43
CA GLN A 340 10.83 -18.07 -10.57
C GLN A 340 9.87 -18.91 -11.43
N ASP A 341 10.21 -20.17 -11.71
CA ASP A 341 9.38 -21.09 -12.48
C ASP A 341 8.09 -21.48 -11.75
N ALA A 342 8.16 -21.67 -10.43
CA ALA A 342 7.00 -21.88 -9.60
C ALA A 342 6.05 -20.68 -9.64
N ALA A 343 6.57 -19.45 -9.57
CA ALA A 343 5.77 -18.23 -9.67
C ALA A 343 5.12 -18.09 -11.06
N LEU A 344 5.85 -18.35 -12.14
CA LEU A 344 5.33 -18.31 -13.51
C LEU A 344 4.21 -19.32 -13.75
N THR A 345 4.37 -20.53 -13.21
CA THR A 345 3.39 -21.61 -13.37
C THR A 345 2.14 -21.35 -12.52
N THR A 346 2.33 -20.99 -11.25
CA THR A 346 1.23 -20.82 -10.28
C THR A 346 0.44 -19.54 -10.57
N HIS A 347 1.11 -18.49 -11.03
CA HIS A 347 0.52 -17.19 -11.32
C HIS A 347 0.67 -16.81 -12.78
N ALA A 348 0.30 -17.75 -13.66
CA ALA A 348 0.09 -17.45 -15.07
C ALA A 348 -0.89 -16.27 -15.22
N GLY A 349 -0.59 -15.37 -16.16
CA GLY A 349 -1.31 -14.10 -16.33
C GLY A 349 -0.70 -12.95 -15.54
N LEU A 350 -0.25 -13.18 -14.29
CA LEU A 350 0.42 -12.12 -13.49
C LEU A 350 1.91 -12.00 -13.82
N TYR A 351 2.61 -13.12 -14.01
CA TYR A 351 4.03 -13.15 -14.34
C TYR A 351 4.27 -13.65 -15.76
N HIS A 352 5.30 -13.12 -16.40
CA HIS A 352 5.87 -13.65 -17.63
C HIS A 352 7.40 -13.77 -17.51
N ARG A 353 8.01 -14.55 -18.39
CA ARG A 353 9.48 -14.64 -18.48
C ARG A 353 9.98 -13.55 -19.41
N HIS A 354 10.79 -12.64 -18.87
CA HIS A 354 11.46 -11.61 -19.62
C HIS A 354 12.44 -12.22 -20.65
N PRO A 355 12.72 -11.59 -21.80
CA PRO A 355 13.68 -12.10 -22.79
C PRO A 355 15.09 -12.36 -22.24
N GLN A 356 15.49 -11.63 -21.20
CA GLN A 356 16.76 -11.85 -20.49
C GLN A 356 16.69 -12.94 -19.40
N GLY A 357 15.59 -13.69 -19.34
CA GLY A 357 15.48 -14.94 -18.59
C GLY A 357 14.95 -14.86 -17.17
N PHE A 358 14.62 -13.68 -16.61
CA PHE A 358 14.03 -13.57 -15.27
C PHE A 358 12.49 -13.46 -15.32
N ALA A 359 11.80 -13.93 -14.28
CA ALA A 359 10.35 -13.73 -14.15
C ALA A 359 10.04 -12.28 -13.72
N THR A 360 9.08 -11.62 -14.36
CA THR A 360 8.65 -10.25 -14.03
C THR A 360 7.14 -10.07 -14.25
N LEU A 361 6.57 -9.00 -13.68
CA LEU A 361 5.13 -8.74 -13.81
C LEU A 361 4.75 -8.54 -15.28
N GLN A 362 3.63 -9.13 -15.67
CA GLN A 362 2.95 -8.85 -16.94
C GLN A 362 1.99 -7.68 -16.68
N ILE A 363 2.37 -6.48 -17.12
CA ILE A 363 1.51 -5.29 -17.07
C ILE A 363 1.02 -5.01 -18.49
N GLU A 364 -0.28 -5.17 -18.71
CA GLU A 364 -0.92 -4.91 -20.00
C GLU A 364 -1.97 -3.82 -19.82
N ASN A 365 -1.92 -2.78 -20.67
CA ASN A 365 -2.85 -1.65 -20.61
C ASN A 365 -2.96 -1.02 -19.21
N GLY A 366 -1.85 -1.00 -18.49
CA GLY A 366 -1.73 -0.47 -17.13
C GLY A 366 -2.42 -1.33 -16.07
N THR A 367 -2.68 -2.61 -16.34
CA THR A 367 -3.38 -3.53 -15.43
C THR A 367 -2.59 -4.80 -15.12
N LEU A 368 -2.85 -5.38 -13.95
CA LEU A 368 -2.39 -6.69 -13.52
C LEU A 368 -3.58 -7.65 -13.45
N ASP A 369 -3.41 -8.88 -13.95
CA ASP A 369 -4.36 -9.99 -13.76
C ASP A 369 -4.15 -10.63 -12.38
N LEU A 370 -5.21 -10.64 -11.57
CA LEU A 370 -5.21 -11.17 -10.21
C LEU A 370 -6.00 -12.46 -10.06
N GLN A 371 -6.50 -13.08 -11.14
CA GLN A 371 -7.36 -14.27 -11.04
C GLN A 371 -6.67 -15.41 -10.29
N THR A 372 -5.42 -15.73 -10.65
CA THR A 372 -4.63 -16.77 -9.98
C THR A 372 -4.26 -16.39 -8.55
N VAL A 373 -3.99 -15.11 -8.29
CA VAL A 373 -3.75 -14.57 -6.94
C VAL A 373 -4.99 -14.76 -6.07
N ASN A 374 -6.16 -14.37 -6.56
CA ASN A 374 -7.42 -14.45 -5.83
C ASN A 374 -7.90 -15.89 -5.61
N ALA A 375 -7.49 -16.83 -6.46
CA ALA A 375 -7.77 -18.25 -6.30
C ALA A 375 -6.80 -18.94 -5.31
N ALA A 376 -5.58 -18.42 -5.16
CA ALA A 376 -4.55 -19.02 -4.33
C ALA A 376 -4.78 -18.77 -2.82
N PRO A 377 -4.37 -19.71 -1.94
CA PRO A 377 -4.33 -19.49 -0.50
C PRO A 377 -3.52 -18.24 -0.16
N PHE A 378 -4.23 -17.23 0.33
CA PHE A 378 -3.73 -15.87 0.58
C PHE A 378 -2.78 -15.32 -0.52
N GLY A 379 -3.15 -15.48 -1.78
CA GLY A 379 -2.40 -14.91 -2.90
C GLY A 379 -1.15 -15.67 -3.30
N CYS A 380 -0.46 -16.32 -2.36
CA CYS A 380 0.88 -16.86 -2.58
C CYS A 380 0.91 -18.08 -3.51
N GLY A 381 0.09 -19.10 -3.25
CA GLY A 381 0.00 -20.34 -4.05
C GLY A 381 1.27 -21.22 -4.11
N ILE A 382 2.43 -20.66 -3.80
CA ILE A 382 3.73 -21.31 -3.82
C ILE A 382 4.22 -21.61 -2.40
N THR A 383 5.03 -22.66 -2.28
CA THR A 383 5.76 -22.97 -1.06
C THR A 383 7.21 -22.57 -1.25
N LEU A 384 7.64 -21.54 -0.52
CA LEU A 384 9.06 -21.18 -0.47
C LEU A 384 9.78 -22.12 0.50
N ASP A 385 10.87 -22.72 0.01
CA ASP A 385 11.81 -23.42 0.88
C ASP A 385 12.58 -22.38 1.71
N ALA A 386 12.27 -22.28 3.00
CA ALA A 386 12.94 -21.35 3.89
C ALA A 386 14.41 -21.72 4.14
N SER A 387 14.81 -22.97 3.90
CA SER A 387 16.19 -23.44 4.09
C SER A 387 17.18 -22.84 3.08
N GLN A 388 16.68 -22.28 1.97
CA GLN A 388 17.49 -21.57 0.99
C GLN A 388 17.98 -20.19 1.49
N PHE A 389 17.41 -19.67 2.58
CA PHE A 389 17.78 -18.38 3.15
C PHE A 389 18.66 -18.55 4.38
N GLU A 390 19.65 -17.68 4.52
CA GLU A 390 20.45 -17.62 5.73
C GLU A 390 19.58 -17.17 6.93
N PRO A 391 19.55 -17.93 8.04
CA PRO A 391 18.86 -17.50 9.24
C PRO A 391 19.41 -16.16 9.72
N LEU A 392 18.53 -15.21 10.07
CA LEU A 392 18.93 -13.85 10.50
C LEU A 392 20.03 -13.85 11.58
N ASN A 393 19.96 -14.77 12.55
CA ASN A 393 20.97 -14.87 13.60
C ASN A 393 22.35 -15.29 13.08
N ALA A 394 22.42 -16.13 12.04
CA ALA A 394 23.67 -16.50 11.40
C ALA A 394 24.24 -15.31 10.61
N TRP A 395 23.40 -14.65 9.83
CA TRP A 395 23.75 -13.45 9.06
C TRP A 395 24.31 -12.33 9.97
N ILE A 396 23.67 -12.05 11.10
CA ILE A 396 24.15 -11.07 12.09
C ILE A 396 25.51 -11.51 12.66
N LYS A 397 25.66 -12.77 13.06
CA LYS A 397 26.89 -13.29 13.68
C LYS A 397 28.10 -13.24 12.76
N ARG A 398 27.90 -13.39 11.44
CA ARG A 398 28.98 -13.26 10.45
C ARG A 398 29.28 -11.81 10.05
N GLY A 399 28.67 -10.82 10.70
CA GLY A 399 28.94 -9.40 10.47
C GLY A 399 28.02 -8.70 9.47
N GLY A 400 26.91 -9.32 9.06
CA GLY A 400 26.01 -8.76 8.06
C GLY A 400 25.49 -7.36 8.38
N MET A 401 25.37 -6.99 9.65
CA MET A 401 24.99 -5.62 10.05
C MET A 401 25.97 -4.54 9.58
N GLY A 402 27.24 -4.88 9.32
CA GLY A 402 28.23 -3.96 8.74
C GLY A 402 28.20 -3.92 7.20
N GLU A 403 27.41 -4.77 6.56
CA GLU A 403 27.17 -4.77 5.11
C GLU A 403 25.97 -3.87 4.71
N LEU A 404 25.16 -3.43 5.69
CA LEU A 404 24.07 -2.45 5.54
C LEU A 404 24.59 -1.04 5.83
#